data_AF-I9R5K1-F1
#
_entry.id   AF-I9R5K1-F1
#
_cell.length_a   1.000
_cell.length_b   1.000
_cell.length_c   1.000
_cell.angle_alpha   90.00
_cell.angle_beta   90.00
_cell.angle_gamma   90.00
#
_symmetry.space_group_name_H-M   'P 1'
#
loop_
_entity.id
_entity.type
_entity.pdbx_description
1 polymer ?
#
loop_
_entity_poly.entity_id
_entity_poly.type
_entity_poly.pdbx_seq_one_letter_code
_entity_poly.pdbx_strand_id
1 'polypeptide(L)'
;MKKIINKLIFIFALLPLLAGCEKDKEIVVVEPVENYTQLYGLGTIFSWDSNVPTELKLIEQNTFTIDKVIKYSEENKQFKFILEKGDWDKVRYLVPTATDDGTAVKVITPGEYDMLMCSEMTGDLRDHFWGIPEGSDGTYRITVNVKKLKLTLEKISDETEEPEPEIKTIYGLGSAFGWDSGNPTGLTPDPDEEGIYTAEVNLIYSDENKQFKFCLEKGDWDKVNYLVPESVDHNGNVKIVTSGEYPMFKCSEMEGNLRDHFWGIPEGTDGKYKLTVNTQTLKLKVEKVN
;
A
#
# COMPACT_ATOMS: atom_id res chain seq x y z
N MET A 1 -15.00 -27.16 33.22
CA MET A 1 -13.57 -27.52 33.24
C MET A 1 -12.76 -26.25 32.98
N LYS A 2 -12.10 -25.70 34.02
CA LYS A 2 -11.21 -24.52 33.89
C LYS A 2 -9.95 -24.95 33.14
N LYS A 3 -9.76 -24.50 31.90
CA LYS A 3 -8.48 -24.66 31.20
C LYS A 3 -7.55 -23.55 31.66
N ILE A 4 -6.47 -23.97 32.33
CA ILE A 4 -5.35 -23.13 32.74
C ILE A 4 -4.61 -22.72 31.47
N ILE A 5 -4.63 -21.43 31.15
CA ILE A 5 -3.82 -20.86 30.07
C ILE A 5 -2.39 -20.78 30.61
N ASN A 6 -1.50 -21.64 30.09
CA ASN A 6 -0.06 -21.56 30.33
C ASN A 6 0.47 -20.27 29.69
N LYS A 7 0.67 -19.22 30.49
CA LYS A 7 1.53 -18.10 30.09
C LYS A 7 2.97 -18.60 30.13
N LEU A 8 3.60 -18.75 28.97
CA LEU A 8 5.05 -19.00 28.88
C LEU A 8 5.77 -17.72 29.34
N ILE A 9 6.32 -17.74 30.55
CA ILE A 9 7.17 -16.69 31.09
C ILE A 9 8.60 -16.98 30.62
N PHE A 10 9.13 -16.16 29.71
CA PHE A 10 10.54 -16.23 29.33
C PHE A 10 11.38 -15.49 30.39
N ILE A 11 12.13 -16.25 31.18
CA ILE A 11 13.08 -15.72 32.17
C ILE A 11 14.41 -15.49 31.45
N PHE A 12 14.76 -14.25 31.12
CA PHE A 12 16.10 -13.90 30.66
C PHE A 12 17.01 -13.69 31.88
N ALA A 13 17.88 -14.67 32.15
CA ALA A 13 18.95 -14.52 33.13
C ALA A 13 20.14 -13.79 32.46
N LEU A 14 20.29 -12.49 32.71
CA LEU A 14 21.56 -11.82 32.43
C LEU A 14 22.58 -12.33 33.46
N LEU A 15 23.52 -13.17 33.05
CA LEU A 15 24.64 -13.63 33.88
C LEU A 15 25.74 -12.56 33.89
N PRO A 16 26.04 -11.90 35.03
CA PRO A 16 27.31 -11.21 35.17
C PRO A 16 28.33 -12.24 35.66
N LEU A 17 29.33 -12.54 34.83
CA LEU A 17 30.61 -13.00 35.35
C LEU A 17 31.14 -11.87 36.24
N LEU A 18 31.24 -12.11 37.55
CA LEU A 18 32.37 -11.73 38.41
C LEU A 18 32.07 -12.07 39.88
N ALA A 19 33.14 -12.51 40.53
CA ALA A 19 33.20 -13.01 41.90
C ALA A 19 32.87 -11.94 42.95
N GLY A 20 32.25 -12.36 44.06
CA GLY A 20 32.35 -11.67 45.35
C GLY A 20 31.03 -11.16 45.95
N CYS A 21 30.74 -11.70 47.14
CA CYS A 21 29.81 -11.27 48.19
C CYS A 21 28.31 -11.14 47.88
N GLU A 22 27.55 -11.98 48.61
CA GLU A 22 26.10 -11.97 48.81
C GLU A 22 25.59 -10.59 49.26
N LYS A 23 24.88 -9.93 48.34
CA LYS A 23 23.71 -9.10 48.66
C LYS A 23 22.63 -9.49 47.69
N ASP A 24 21.45 -9.75 48.23
CA ASP A 24 20.24 -10.21 47.53
C ASP A 24 20.10 -9.51 46.17
N LYS A 25 20.34 -10.27 45.11
CA LYS A 25 20.05 -9.81 43.75
C LYS A 25 18.55 -10.00 43.56
N GLU A 26 17.79 -8.92 43.70
CA GLU A 26 16.38 -8.90 43.31
C GLU A 26 16.26 -9.36 41.86
N ILE A 27 15.52 -10.45 41.65
CA ILE A 27 15.13 -10.90 40.33
C ILE A 27 14.07 -9.91 39.84
N VAL A 28 14.47 -8.97 38.99
CA VAL A 28 13.52 -8.10 38.28
C VAL A 28 12.87 -8.93 37.17
N VAL A 29 11.62 -9.34 37.40
CA VAL A 29 10.77 -9.89 36.34
C VAL A 29 10.36 -8.74 35.44
N VAL A 30 11.03 -8.59 34.30
CA VAL A 30 10.59 -7.68 33.25
C VAL A 30 9.51 -8.41 32.45
N GLU A 31 8.25 -7.99 32.61
CA GLU A 31 7.19 -8.47 31.71
C GLU A 31 7.54 -8.08 30.27
N PRO A 32 7.39 -8.99 29.29
CA PRO A 32 7.63 -8.65 27.90
C PRO A 32 6.69 -7.50 27.52
N VAL A 33 7.28 -6.38 27.08
CA VAL A 33 6.50 -5.27 26.55
C VAL A 33 5.90 -5.74 25.23
N GLU A 34 4.59 -5.95 25.21
CA GLU A 34 3.87 -6.24 23.97
C GLU A 34 4.04 -5.04 23.03
N ASN A 35 4.74 -5.27 21.93
CA ASN A 35 5.01 -4.27 20.90
C ASN A 35 4.26 -4.68 19.65
N TYR A 36 3.33 -3.83 19.23
CA TYR A 36 2.56 -3.99 18.01
C TYR A 36 3.37 -3.41 16.87
N THR A 37 3.72 -4.26 15.91
CA THR A 37 4.45 -3.88 14.69
C THR A 37 3.55 -3.74 13.48
N GLN A 38 2.29 -4.17 13.57
CA GLN A 38 1.30 -4.14 12.50
C GLN A 38 -0.08 -3.78 13.06
N LEU A 39 -0.89 -3.14 12.22
CA LEU A 39 -2.28 -2.81 12.46
C LEU A 39 -2.99 -2.72 11.11
N TYR A 40 -4.22 -3.21 11.03
CA TYR A 40 -4.97 -3.21 9.78
C TYR A 40 -6.36 -2.58 9.96
N GLY A 41 -6.83 -1.86 8.95
CA GLY A 41 -8.17 -1.28 8.87
C GLY A 41 -9.14 -2.20 8.12
N LEU A 42 -10.39 -2.20 8.58
CA LEU A 42 -11.55 -2.84 7.97
C LEU A 42 -12.73 -1.87 7.89
N GLY A 43 -13.63 -2.02 6.93
CA GLY A 43 -14.87 -1.24 6.80
C GLY A 43 -15.01 -0.58 5.43
N THR A 44 -15.99 0.32 5.27
CA THR A 44 -16.31 0.98 3.99
C THR A 44 -15.12 1.65 3.31
N ILE A 45 -14.24 2.31 4.07
CA ILE A 45 -13.06 3.01 3.51
C ILE A 45 -11.85 2.09 3.32
N PHE A 46 -12.00 0.80 3.63
CA PHE A 46 -10.99 -0.24 3.58
C PHE A 46 -11.56 -1.51 2.91
N SER A 47 -10.90 -2.64 3.12
CA SER A 47 -11.46 -3.97 2.82
C SER A 47 -12.43 -4.41 3.93
N TRP A 48 -13.45 -5.18 3.58
CA TRP A 48 -14.31 -5.87 4.56
C TRP A 48 -13.79 -7.26 4.94
N ASP A 49 -12.80 -7.79 4.22
CA ASP A 49 -12.25 -9.12 4.43
C ASP A 49 -11.04 -9.06 5.37
N SER A 50 -11.16 -9.70 6.54
CA SER A 50 -10.08 -9.78 7.52
C SER A 50 -8.91 -10.67 7.09
N ASN A 51 -9.03 -11.44 6.01
CA ASN A 51 -7.91 -12.12 5.37
C ASN A 51 -7.09 -11.20 4.46
N VAL A 52 -7.71 -10.15 3.90
CA VAL A 52 -7.07 -9.19 3.01
C VAL A 52 -7.35 -7.75 3.47
N PRO A 53 -6.94 -7.38 4.70
CA PRO A 53 -7.24 -6.06 5.25
C PRO A 53 -6.23 -5.01 4.76
N THR A 54 -6.54 -3.73 4.96
CA THR A 54 -5.64 -2.62 4.60
C THR A 54 -4.65 -2.35 5.73
N GLU A 55 -3.35 -2.41 5.46
CA GLU A 55 -2.31 -2.15 6.48
C GLU A 55 -2.09 -0.66 6.74
N LEU A 56 -1.96 -0.28 8.01
CA LEU A 56 -1.61 1.08 8.42
C LEU A 56 -0.08 1.21 8.58
N LYS A 57 0.44 2.41 8.32
CA LYS A 57 1.87 2.70 8.42
C LYS A 57 2.27 2.89 9.88
N LEU A 58 3.21 2.09 10.38
CA LEU A 58 3.86 2.33 11.67
C LEU A 58 4.69 3.62 11.61
N ILE A 59 4.42 4.57 12.50
CA ILE A 59 5.16 5.85 12.58
C ILE A 59 6.00 5.97 13.85
N GLU A 60 5.55 5.36 14.94
CA GLU A 60 6.27 5.26 16.20
C GLU A 60 5.88 3.95 16.89
N GLN A 61 6.57 3.58 17.96
CA GLN A 61 6.29 2.34 18.69
C GLN A 61 4.81 2.25 19.10
N ASN A 62 4.09 1.25 18.58
CA ASN A 62 2.64 1.02 18.77
C ASN A 62 1.71 2.10 18.18
N THR A 63 2.23 3.06 17.42
CA THR A 63 1.46 4.14 16.81
C THR A 63 1.48 4.01 15.30
N PHE A 64 0.29 3.93 14.70
CA PHE A 64 0.09 3.73 13.28
C PHE A 64 -0.72 4.87 12.69
N THR A 65 -0.51 5.19 11.42
CA THR A 65 -1.26 6.21 10.71
C THR A 65 -1.68 5.75 9.32
N ILE A 66 -2.79 6.30 8.83
CA ILE A 66 -3.18 6.25 7.42
C ILE A 66 -4.03 7.46 7.08
N ASP A 67 -3.85 7.98 5.87
CA ASP A 67 -4.71 9.04 5.33
C ASP A 67 -5.75 8.38 4.42
N LYS A 68 -7.02 8.75 4.56
CA LYS A 68 -8.14 8.19 3.79
C LYS A 68 -9.22 9.20 3.48
N VAL A 69 -9.82 9.06 2.31
CA VAL A 69 -11.08 9.73 2.00
C VAL A 69 -12.18 9.00 2.74
N ILE A 70 -12.97 9.78 3.49
CA ILE A 70 -14.17 9.28 4.16
C ILE A 70 -15.35 10.06 3.60
N LYS A 71 -16.32 9.33 3.06
CA LYS A 71 -17.60 9.86 2.57
C LYS A 71 -18.70 9.32 3.43
N TYR A 72 -19.59 10.19 3.88
CA TYR A 72 -20.77 9.78 4.60
C TYR A 72 -21.61 8.81 3.76
N SER A 73 -22.14 7.78 4.42
CA SER A 73 -23.09 6.84 3.84
C SER A 73 -24.16 6.50 4.87
N GLU A 74 -25.33 6.06 4.44
CA GLU A 74 -26.44 5.73 5.34
C GLU A 74 -26.06 4.65 6.37
N GLU A 75 -25.26 3.65 5.99
CA GLU A 75 -24.79 2.63 6.93
C GLU A 75 -23.71 3.17 7.90
N ASN A 76 -22.91 4.13 7.43
CA ASN A 76 -21.85 4.83 8.16
C ASN A 76 -20.86 3.94 8.94
N LYS A 77 -20.74 2.66 8.58
CA LYS A 77 -19.75 1.72 9.13
C LYS A 77 -18.38 1.94 8.48
N GLN A 78 -17.82 3.14 8.67
CA GLN A 78 -16.66 3.59 7.92
C GLN A 78 -15.44 2.73 8.19
N PHE A 79 -15.09 2.54 9.47
CA PHE A 79 -13.92 1.75 9.81
C PHE A 79 -13.92 1.13 11.22
N LYS A 80 -13.11 0.09 11.38
CA LYS A 80 -12.59 -0.48 12.63
C LYS A 80 -11.21 -1.08 12.35
N PHE A 81 -10.51 -1.60 13.37
CA PHE A 81 -9.17 -2.17 13.16
C PHE A 81 -9.05 -3.60 13.64
N ILE A 82 -8.09 -4.33 13.09
CA ILE A 82 -7.66 -5.66 13.54
C ILE A 82 -6.14 -5.71 13.74
N LEU A 83 -5.71 -6.54 14.69
CA LEU A 83 -4.29 -6.74 15.00
C LEU A 83 -3.64 -7.85 14.17
N GLU A 84 -4.44 -8.77 13.64
CA GLU A 84 -4.00 -9.90 12.83
C GLU A 84 -4.91 -10.10 11.62
N LYS A 85 -4.37 -10.75 10.59
CA LYS A 85 -5.15 -11.30 9.48
C LYS A 85 -5.70 -12.67 9.86
N GLY A 86 -6.88 -13.00 9.34
CA GLY A 86 -7.50 -14.31 9.50
C GLY A 86 -9.02 -14.25 9.44
N ASP A 87 -9.66 -15.38 9.71
CA ASP A 87 -11.12 -15.45 9.82
C ASP A 87 -11.64 -14.50 10.91
N TRP A 88 -12.83 -13.95 10.71
CA TRP A 88 -13.42 -12.94 11.60
C TRP A 88 -13.51 -13.40 13.07
N ASP A 89 -13.65 -14.71 13.31
CA ASP A 89 -13.75 -15.30 14.64
C ASP A 89 -12.38 -15.60 15.29
N LYS A 90 -11.28 -15.32 14.59
CA LYS A 90 -9.90 -15.63 14.99
C LYS A 90 -8.98 -14.40 15.06
N VAL A 91 -9.53 -13.20 14.98
CA VAL A 91 -8.77 -11.94 15.05
C VAL A 91 -9.17 -11.10 16.25
N ARG A 92 -8.28 -10.21 16.68
CA ARG A 92 -8.56 -9.19 17.70
C ARG A 92 -8.93 -7.88 17.03
N TYR A 93 -10.03 -7.27 17.47
CA TYR A 93 -10.52 -6.00 16.96
C TYR A 93 -10.20 -4.84 17.90
N LEU A 94 -10.00 -3.64 17.33
CA LEU A 94 -10.06 -2.36 18.04
C LEU A 94 -11.25 -1.57 17.53
N VAL A 95 -12.19 -1.26 18.43
CA VAL A 95 -13.51 -0.69 18.09
C VAL A 95 -13.91 0.42 19.08
N PRO A 96 -14.97 1.23 18.81
CA PRO A 96 -15.49 2.20 19.77
C PRO A 96 -15.95 1.59 21.11
N THR A 97 -15.62 2.28 22.22
CA THR A 97 -16.06 1.96 23.60
C THR A 97 -17.58 1.83 23.74
N ALA A 98 -18.34 2.61 22.97
CA ALA A 98 -19.79 2.58 22.85
C ALA A 98 -20.22 3.06 21.45
N THR A 99 -21.46 2.77 21.06
CA THR A 99 -22.09 3.26 19.82
C THR A 99 -23.19 4.26 20.13
N ASP A 100 -23.68 4.96 19.10
CA ASP A 100 -24.85 5.81 19.22
C ASP A 100 -26.14 4.95 19.25
N ASP A 101 -27.14 5.43 19.99
CA ASP A 101 -28.32 4.63 20.36
C ASP A 101 -29.01 3.95 19.17
N GLY A 102 -29.21 2.64 19.29
CA GLY A 102 -29.88 1.83 18.26
C GLY A 102 -29.02 1.50 17.04
N THR A 103 -27.73 1.84 17.04
CA THR A 103 -26.83 1.60 15.91
C THR A 103 -25.58 0.81 16.31
N ALA A 104 -24.88 0.27 15.32
CA ALA A 104 -23.56 -0.33 15.47
C ALA A 104 -22.41 0.68 15.26
N VAL A 105 -22.73 1.97 15.15
CA VAL A 105 -21.78 3.01 14.74
C VAL A 105 -21.60 4.01 15.86
N LYS A 106 -20.37 4.48 16.05
CA LYS A 106 -20.08 5.69 16.81
C LYS A 106 -19.70 6.80 15.84
N VAL A 107 -20.56 7.80 15.71
CA VAL A 107 -20.29 8.98 14.89
C VAL A 107 -19.30 9.88 15.61
N ILE A 108 -18.21 10.24 14.93
CA ILE A 108 -17.12 11.06 15.48
C ILE A 108 -16.77 12.22 14.55
N THR A 109 -16.32 13.32 15.16
CA THR A 109 -15.70 14.47 14.48
C THR A 109 -14.18 14.38 14.64
N PRO A 110 -13.38 15.27 14.04
CA PRO A 110 -11.96 15.35 14.39
C PRO A 110 -11.74 15.49 15.90
N GLY A 111 -10.80 14.72 16.46
CA GLY A 111 -10.56 14.62 17.90
C GLY A 111 -9.87 13.32 18.31
N GLU A 112 -9.70 13.13 19.62
CA GLU A 112 -9.15 11.90 20.21
C GLU A 112 -10.25 11.09 20.92
N TYR A 113 -10.23 9.78 20.73
CA TYR A 113 -11.25 8.84 21.20
C TYR A 113 -10.63 7.61 21.84
N ASP A 114 -11.28 7.11 22.90
CA ASP A 114 -10.92 5.84 23.51
C ASP A 114 -11.46 4.67 22.67
N MET A 115 -10.65 3.61 22.60
CA MET A 115 -11.00 2.37 21.95
C MET A 115 -11.11 1.23 22.97
N LEU A 116 -11.74 0.14 22.55
CA LEU A 116 -11.70 -1.14 23.27
C LEU A 116 -11.12 -2.21 22.36
N MET A 117 -10.48 -3.21 22.97
CA MET A 117 -10.11 -4.45 22.28
C MET A 117 -11.17 -5.52 22.57
N CYS A 118 -11.59 -6.27 21.54
CA CYS A 118 -12.53 -7.39 21.68
C CYS A 118 -12.23 -8.50 20.67
N SER A 119 -12.75 -9.70 20.92
CA SER A 119 -12.64 -10.83 19.99
C SER A 119 -13.70 -11.91 20.27
N GLU A 120 -14.06 -12.67 19.24
CA GLU A 120 -14.86 -13.89 19.42
C GLU A 120 -14.08 -14.93 20.26
N MET A 121 -12.76 -14.98 20.12
CA MET A 121 -11.89 -15.89 20.88
C MET A 121 -12.00 -15.69 22.40
N THR A 122 -12.35 -14.48 22.83
CA THR A 122 -12.53 -14.09 24.24
C THR A 122 -14.00 -14.03 24.65
N GLY A 123 -14.94 -14.20 23.71
CA GLY A 123 -16.38 -14.17 23.94
C GLY A 123 -16.93 -12.78 24.25
N ASP A 124 -16.20 -11.72 23.90
CA ASP A 124 -16.56 -10.32 24.16
C ASP A 124 -16.68 -9.49 22.86
N LEU A 125 -16.81 -10.16 21.72
CA LEU A 125 -16.90 -9.56 20.40
C LEU A 125 -17.95 -8.44 20.36
N ARG A 126 -17.56 -7.30 19.77
CA ARG A 126 -18.44 -6.18 19.48
C ARG A 126 -18.29 -5.77 18.04
N ASP A 127 -19.37 -5.83 17.28
CA ASP A 127 -19.38 -5.40 15.88
C ASP A 127 -19.62 -3.89 15.76
N HIS A 128 -18.77 -3.10 16.43
CA HIS A 128 -18.86 -1.65 16.43
C HIS A 128 -17.95 -1.01 15.37
N PHE A 129 -18.39 0.11 14.79
CA PHE A 129 -17.65 0.86 13.78
C PHE A 129 -17.58 2.33 14.12
N TRP A 130 -16.54 3.00 13.63
CA TRP A 130 -16.46 4.45 13.57
C TRP A 130 -17.20 4.96 12.33
N GLY A 131 -17.90 6.08 12.46
CA GLY A 131 -18.57 6.78 11.37
C GLY A 131 -18.35 8.29 11.45
N ILE A 132 -18.77 9.02 10.41
CA ILE A 132 -18.65 10.48 10.35
C ILE A 132 -20.03 11.15 10.20
N PRO A 133 -20.24 12.42 10.61
CA PRO A 133 -21.50 13.11 10.39
C PRO A 133 -21.86 13.28 8.92
N GLU A 134 -23.16 13.39 8.61
CA GLU A 134 -23.60 13.81 7.27
C GLU A 134 -23.02 15.18 6.91
N GLY A 135 -22.57 15.33 5.65
CA GLY A 135 -21.95 16.56 5.14
C GLY A 135 -20.52 16.80 5.62
N SER A 136 -19.88 15.82 6.26
CA SER A 136 -18.49 15.91 6.72
C SER A 136 -17.49 15.18 5.83
N ASP A 137 -17.84 14.92 4.57
CA ASP A 137 -16.94 14.28 3.60
C ASP A 137 -15.58 15.01 3.52
N GLY A 138 -14.53 14.24 3.25
CA GLY A 138 -13.20 14.78 3.02
C GLY A 138 -12.09 13.75 3.23
N THR A 139 -10.85 14.23 3.20
CA THR A 139 -9.69 13.41 3.51
C THR A 139 -9.30 13.59 4.97
N TYR A 140 -9.11 12.46 5.64
CA TYR A 140 -8.83 12.37 7.06
C TYR A 140 -7.53 11.63 7.30
N ARG A 141 -6.76 12.09 8.28
CA ARG A 141 -5.68 11.33 8.90
C ARG A 141 -6.21 10.58 10.12
N ILE A 142 -6.01 9.28 10.10
CA ILE A 142 -6.40 8.35 11.15
C ILE A 142 -5.11 7.89 11.84
N THR A 143 -4.93 8.24 13.12
CA THR A 143 -3.80 7.79 13.93
C THR A 143 -4.28 6.89 15.06
N VAL A 144 -3.65 5.73 15.24
CA VAL A 144 -4.01 4.75 16.25
C VAL A 144 -2.82 4.41 17.13
N ASN A 145 -2.94 4.63 18.43
CA ASN A 145 -2.00 4.07 19.40
C ASN A 145 -2.62 2.83 20.06
N VAL A 146 -2.14 1.65 19.67
CA VAL A 146 -2.69 0.37 20.10
C VAL A 146 -2.50 0.15 21.60
N LYS A 147 -1.32 0.50 22.12
CA LYS A 147 -0.97 0.28 23.53
C LYS A 147 -1.79 1.18 24.48
N LYS A 148 -2.07 2.42 24.07
CA LYS A 148 -2.91 3.36 24.81
C LYS A 148 -4.40 3.17 24.55
N LEU A 149 -4.77 2.36 23.55
CA LEU A 149 -6.13 2.21 23.05
C LEU A 149 -6.76 3.56 22.67
N LYS A 150 -6.01 4.37 21.91
CA LYS A 150 -6.43 5.70 21.47
C LYS A 150 -6.50 5.80 19.95
N LEU A 151 -7.57 6.40 19.46
CA LEU A 151 -7.77 6.83 18.08
C LEU A 151 -7.71 8.36 18.04
N THR A 152 -6.98 8.92 17.09
CA THR A 152 -7.04 10.34 16.73
C THR A 152 -7.50 10.46 15.28
N LEU A 153 -8.51 11.28 15.06
CA LEU A 153 -9.03 11.61 13.73
C LEU A 153 -8.77 13.09 13.46
N GLU A 154 -8.14 13.41 12.34
CA GLU A 154 -7.87 14.78 11.90
C GLU A 154 -8.39 14.95 10.47
N LYS A 155 -9.18 16.00 10.21
CA LYS A 155 -9.55 16.35 8.82
C LYS A 155 -8.41 17.15 8.20
N ILE A 156 -7.84 16.66 7.11
CA ILE A 156 -6.66 17.27 6.47
C ILE A 156 -6.99 17.99 5.15
N SER A 157 -8.08 17.63 4.47
CA SER A 157 -8.62 18.38 3.33
C SER A 157 -10.11 18.12 3.11
N ASP A 158 -10.76 18.98 2.32
CA ASP A 158 -12.12 18.76 1.80
C ASP A 158 -12.13 17.94 0.49
N GLU A 159 -10.97 17.45 0.05
CA GLU A 159 -10.86 16.62 -1.16
C GLU A 159 -11.49 15.25 -0.91
N THR A 160 -12.19 14.74 -1.93
CA THR A 160 -12.98 13.51 -1.84
C THR A 160 -12.62 12.48 -2.92
N GLU A 161 -11.52 12.73 -3.63
CA GLU A 161 -10.89 11.78 -4.53
C GLU A 161 -9.75 11.12 -3.76
N GLU A 162 -9.68 9.78 -3.76
CA GLU A 162 -8.51 9.11 -3.16
C GLU A 162 -7.29 9.55 -3.97
N PRO A 163 -6.18 9.95 -3.32
CA PRO A 163 -4.96 10.29 -4.03
C PRO A 163 -4.53 9.09 -4.86
N GLU A 164 -4.17 9.30 -6.13
CA GLU A 164 -3.58 8.24 -6.93
C GLU A 164 -2.35 7.67 -6.18
N PRO A 165 -2.16 6.34 -6.17
CA PRO A 165 -1.06 5.73 -5.44
C PRO A 165 0.27 6.35 -5.89
N GLU A 166 1.09 6.74 -4.91
CA GLU A 166 2.44 7.27 -5.17
C GLU A 166 3.25 6.23 -5.96
N ILE A 167 3.50 6.51 -7.23
CA ILE A 167 4.34 5.68 -8.09
C ILE A 167 5.78 5.91 -7.65
N LYS A 168 6.34 5.00 -6.86
CA LYS A 168 7.75 5.11 -6.41
C LYS A 168 8.75 4.82 -7.53
N THR A 169 8.32 4.04 -8.52
CA THR A 169 9.04 3.68 -9.73
C THR A 169 8.04 3.09 -10.71
N ILE A 170 8.33 3.17 -12.00
CA ILE A 170 7.65 2.39 -13.04
C ILE A 170 8.55 1.28 -13.53
N TYR A 171 7.98 0.30 -14.21
CA TYR A 171 8.71 -0.88 -14.63
C TYR A 171 8.70 -1.05 -16.14
N GLY A 172 9.86 -1.36 -16.72
CA GLY A 172 9.97 -1.74 -18.12
C GLY A 172 9.57 -3.20 -18.33
N LEU A 173 8.89 -3.46 -19.45
CA LEU A 173 8.51 -4.79 -19.93
C LEU A 173 8.79 -4.90 -21.43
N GLY A 174 9.04 -6.09 -21.95
CA GLY A 174 9.33 -6.36 -23.36
C GLY A 174 10.72 -6.97 -23.57
N SER A 175 11.14 -7.16 -24.82
CA SER A 175 12.42 -7.83 -25.14
C SER A 175 13.64 -7.20 -24.45
N ALA A 176 13.63 -5.89 -24.19
CA ALA A 176 14.73 -5.18 -23.53
C ALA A 176 14.74 -5.27 -22.00
N PHE A 177 13.64 -5.68 -21.36
CA PHE A 177 13.47 -5.63 -19.90
C PHE A 177 13.02 -6.95 -19.25
N GLY A 178 12.43 -7.86 -20.02
CA GLY A 178 11.70 -9.04 -19.53
C GLY A 178 10.18 -8.89 -19.68
N TRP A 179 9.45 -10.02 -19.66
CA TRP A 179 8.02 -10.04 -19.98
C TRP A 179 7.09 -10.20 -18.77
N ASP A 180 7.64 -10.48 -17.60
CA ASP A 180 6.87 -10.81 -16.39
C ASP A 180 6.55 -9.54 -15.59
N SER A 181 5.27 -9.12 -15.57
CA SER A 181 4.78 -7.99 -14.76
C SER A 181 4.72 -8.28 -13.27
N GLY A 182 4.83 -9.55 -12.84
CA GLY A 182 4.99 -9.93 -11.44
C GLY A 182 6.41 -9.71 -10.92
N ASN A 183 7.42 -9.73 -11.81
CA ASN A 183 8.81 -9.47 -11.47
C ASN A 183 9.55 -8.58 -12.50
N PRO A 184 9.08 -7.33 -12.73
CA PRO A 184 9.60 -6.50 -13.80
C PRO A 184 10.82 -5.67 -13.36
N THR A 185 11.54 -5.13 -14.34
CA THR A 185 12.73 -4.29 -14.11
C THR A 185 12.32 -2.83 -13.86
N GLY A 186 12.61 -2.30 -12.68
CA GLY A 186 12.28 -0.92 -12.30
C GLY A 186 13.17 0.12 -12.99
N LEU A 187 12.57 1.26 -13.35
CA LEU A 187 13.30 2.44 -13.82
C LEU A 187 13.83 3.25 -12.62
N THR A 188 14.85 4.06 -12.88
CA THR A 188 15.43 4.96 -11.88
C THR A 188 14.59 6.24 -11.81
N PRO A 189 13.91 6.53 -10.69
CA PRO A 189 13.21 7.81 -10.52
C PRO A 189 14.21 8.96 -10.49
N ASP A 190 13.81 10.10 -11.04
CA ASP A 190 14.58 11.34 -10.88
C ASP A 190 14.45 11.82 -9.43
N PRO A 191 15.56 12.17 -8.75
CA PRO A 191 15.53 12.59 -7.35
C PRO A 191 14.93 13.99 -7.15
N ASP A 192 14.90 14.82 -8.18
CA ASP A 192 14.51 16.23 -8.11
C ASP A 192 13.16 16.51 -8.80
N GLU A 193 12.73 15.64 -9.72
CA GLU A 193 11.49 15.79 -10.48
C GLU A 193 10.53 14.59 -10.31
N GLU A 194 9.40 14.83 -9.62
CA GLU A 194 8.35 13.82 -9.46
C GLU A 194 7.77 13.36 -10.80
N GLY A 195 7.54 12.06 -10.95
CA GLY A 195 6.95 11.49 -12.15
C GLY A 195 7.92 11.34 -13.33
N ILE A 196 9.21 11.66 -13.16
CA ILE A 196 10.26 11.40 -14.14
C ILE A 196 11.02 10.13 -13.78
N TYR A 197 11.17 9.23 -14.75
CA TYR A 197 11.89 7.96 -14.60
C TYR A 197 12.80 7.70 -15.78
N THR A 198 13.97 7.12 -15.53
CA THR A 198 14.96 6.84 -16.56
C THR A 198 15.42 5.39 -16.57
N ALA A 199 15.76 4.88 -17.76
CA ALA A 199 16.51 3.66 -17.92
C ALA A 199 17.49 3.77 -19.08
N GLU A 200 18.64 3.13 -18.93
CA GLU A 200 19.53 2.83 -20.05
C GLU A 200 19.39 1.35 -20.41
N VAL A 201 19.02 1.07 -21.66
CA VAL A 201 18.77 -0.28 -22.16
C VAL A 201 19.44 -0.54 -23.49
N ASN A 202 19.75 -1.80 -23.76
CA ASN A 202 20.17 -2.24 -25.09
C ASN A 202 18.92 -2.64 -25.88
N LEU A 203 18.68 -1.96 -26.99
CA LEU A 203 17.60 -2.27 -27.93
C LEU A 203 18.21 -3.01 -29.11
N ILE A 204 17.61 -4.14 -29.48
CA ILE A 204 18.08 -5.02 -30.55
C ILE A 204 16.90 -5.30 -31.46
N TYR A 205 16.96 -4.81 -32.70
CA TYR A 205 15.91 -5.00 -33.68
C TYR A 205 15.58 -6.49 -33.85
N SER A 206 14.28 -6.79 -33.98
CA SER A 206 13.76 -8.10 -34.34
C SER A 206 12.51 -7.93 -35.19
N ASP A 207 12.09 -8.97 -35.91
CA ASP A 207 10.90 -8.91 -36.76
C ASP A 207 9.63 -8.53 -35.99
N GLU A 208 9.48 -9.00 -34.74
CA GLU A 208 8.37 -8.59 -33.87
C GLU A 208 8.53 -7.18 -33.33
N ASN A 209 9.76 -6.76 -33.08
CA ASN A 209 10.17 -5.44 -32.62
C ASN A 209 9.47 -4.91 -31.36
N LYS A 210 8.93 -5.80 -30.52
CA LYS A 210 8.31 -5.47 -29.23
C LYS A 210 9.37 -5.19 -28.16
N GLN A 211 10.15 -4.13 -28.35
CA GLN A 211 11.31 -3.85 -27.51
C GLN A 211 10.91 -3.52 -26.07
N PHE A 212 9.96 -2.60 -25.90
CA PHE A 212 9.52 -2.21 -24.57
C PHE A 212 8.09 -1.65 -24.50
N LYS A 213 7.52 -1.69 -23.30
CA LYS A 213 6.39 -0.90 -22.79
C LYS A 213 6.61 -0.69 -21.29
N PHE A 214 5.81 0.15 -20.64
CA PHE A 214 5.95 0.38 -19.19
C PHE A 214 4.71 -0.07 -18.43
N CYS A 215 4.91 -0.45 -17.16
CA CYS A 215 3.90 -0.84 -16.21
C CYS A 215 4.04 0.03 -14.95
N LEU A 216 2.95 0.54 -14.40
CA LEU A 216 2.97 1.44 -13.25
C LEU A 216 3.11 0.68 -11.92
N GLU A 217 2.54 -0.52 -11.85
CA GLU A 217 2.57 -1.37 -10.66
C GLU A 217 3.14 -2.77 -10.97
N LYS A 218 3.46 -3.55 -9.92
CA LYS A 218 3.73 -4.98 -10.06
C LYS A 218 2.44 -5.75 -9.85
N GLY A 219 2.24 -6.82 -10.61
CA GLY A 219 1.07 -7.69 -10.46
C GLY A 219 0.79 -8.55 -11.69
N ASP A 220 -0.32 -9.28 -11.60
CA ASP A 220 -0.87 -10.01 -12.74
C ASP A 220 -1.17 -9.03 -13.88
N TRP A 221 -0.99 -9.46 -15.12
CA TRP A 221 -1.10 -8.60 -16.31
C TRP A 221 -2.47 -7.92 -16.45
N ASP A 222 -3.52 -8.52 -15.90
CA ASP A 222 -4.91 -8.05 -15.92
C ASP A 222 -5.24 -7.11 -14.75
N LYS A 223 -4.29 -6.88 -13.84
CA LYS A 223 -4.49 -6.09 -12.60
C LYS A 223 -3.52 -4.93 -12.47
N VAL A 224 -2.91 -4.50 -13.57
CA VAL A 224 -1.92 -3.42 -13.60
C VAL A 224 -2.21 -2.42 -14.71
N ASN A 225 -1.67 -1.21 -14.55
CA ASN A 225 -1.74 -0.14 -15.55
C ASN A 225 -0.48 -0.10 -16.41
N TYR A 226 -0.66 0.08 -17.70
CA TYR A 226 0.43 0.18 -18.67
C TYR A 226 0.54 1.58 -19.26
N LEU A 227 1.75 1.96 -19.65
CA LEU A 227 2.01 3.09 -20.55
C LEU A 227 2.58 2.56 -21.86
N VAL A 228 1.82 2.79 -22.93
CA VAL A 228 2.08 2.25 -24.26
C VAL A 228 2.03 3.37 -25.32
N PRO A 229 2.45 3.12 -26.57
CA PRO A 229 2.25 4.09 -27.64
C PRO A 229 0.77 4.43 -27.88
N GLU A 230 0.48 5.72 -28.06
CA GLU A 230 -0.87 6.19 -28.41
C GLU A 230 -1.33 5.66 -29.79
N SER A 231 -0.39 5.47 -30.71
CA SER A 231 -0.61 4.91 -32.05
C SER A 231 0.54 3.99 -32.43
N VAL A 232 0.31 3.12 -33.41
CA VAL A 232 1.27 2.12 -33.89
C VAL A 232 1.39 2.21 -35.41
N ASP A 233 2.56 1.88 -35.95
CA ASP A 233 2.90 1.96 -37.38
C ASP A 233 3.67 0.74 -37.90
N HIS A 234 3.86 -0.28 -37.07
CA HIS A 234 4.54 -1.53 -37.42
C HIS A 234 3.81 -2.74 -36.84
N ASN A 235 3.61 -3.78 -37.66
CA ASN A 235 2.99 -5.06 -37.29
C ASN A 235 1.64 -4.98 -36.55
N GLY A 236 0.92 -3.87 -36.67
CA GLY A 236 -0.38 -3.66 -36.05
C GLY A 236 -0.36 -3.39 -34.54
N ASN A 237 0.80 -3.45 -33.88
CA ASN A 237 0.93 -3.21 -32.44
C ASN A 237 2.28 -2.65 -31.98
N VAL A 238 3.14 -2.22 -32.89
CA VAL A 238 4.42 -1.58 -32.55
C VAL A 238 4.49 -0.17 -33.11
N LYS A 239 5.03 0.75 -32.30
CA LYS A 239 5.41 2.09 -32.73
C LYS A 239 6.93 2.16 -32.89
N ILE A 240 7.40 2.46 -34.09
CA ILE A 240 8.84 2.64 -34.33
C ILE A 240 9.29 4.01 -33.85
N VAL A 241 10.33 4.03 -33.02
CA VAL A 241 10.89 5.26 -32.43
C VAL A 241 12.36 5.45 -32.77
N THR A 242 12.73 6.71 -33.00
CA THR A 242 14.10 7.20 -33.09
C THR A 242 14.36 8.14 -31.91
N SER A 243 15.51 8.81 -31.86
CA SER A 243 15.74 9.83 -30.83
C SER A 243 14.70 10.95 -30.97
N GLY A 244 13.95 11.25 -29.92
CA GLY A 244 12.84 12.19 -29.95
C GLY A 244 11.88 12.04 -28.77
N GLU A 245 10.78 12.79 -28.78
CA GLU A 245 9.69 12.70 -27.80
C GLU A 245 8.42 12.15 -28.44
N TYR A 246 7.73 11.28 -27.71
CA TYR A 246 6.54 10.55 -28.17
C TYR A 246 5.43 10.57 -27.11
N PRO A 247 4.16 10.71 -27.52
CA PRO A 247 3.03 10.62 -26.60
C PRO A 247 2.77 9.17 -26.20
N MET A 248 2.44 8.97 -24.93
CA MET A 248 2.03 7.69 -24.36
C MET A 248 0.53 7.68 -24.08
N PHE A 249 -0.03 6.48 -23.96
CA PHE A 249 -1.40 6.23 -23.56
C PHE A 249 -1.41 5.30 -22.34
N LYS A 250 -2.18 5.67 -21.30
CA LYS A 250 -2.43 4.82 -20.11
C LYS A 250 -3.56 3.85 -20.44
N CYS A 251 -3.35 2.55 -20.20
CA CYS A 251 -4.39 1.54 -20.41
C CYS A 251 -4.28 0.37 -19.41
N SER A 252 -5.39 -0.33 -19.17
CA SER A 252 -5.45 -1.55 -18.36
C SER A 252 -6.63 -2.44 -18.79
N GLU A 253 -6.56 -3.72 -18.43
CA GLU A 253 -7.71 -4.63 -18.56
C GLU A 253 -8.85 -4.19 -17.63
N MET A 254 -8.51 -3.70 -16.43
CA MET A 254 -9.45 -3.22 -15.42
C MET A 254 -10.36 -2.10 -15.94
N GLU A 255 -9.82 -1.22 -16.78
CA GLU A 255 -10.57 -0.12 -17.40
C GLU A 255 -11.24 -0.51 -18.74
N GLY A 256 -11.03 -1.74 -19.22
CA GLY A 256 -11.56 -2.23 -20.49
C GLY A 256 -10.99 -1.51 -21.72
N ASN A 257 -9.83 -0.85 -21.58
CA ASN A 257 -9.18 -0.06 -22.63
C ASN A 257 -7.80 -0.62 -23.02
N LEU A 258 -7.49 -1.86 -22.61
CA LEU A 258 -6.19 -2.49 -22.79
C LEU A 258 -5.73 -2.46 -24.25
N ARG A 259 -4.47 -2.04 -24.45
CA ARG A 259 -3.78 -2.08 -25.74
C ARG A 259 -2.49 -2.85 -25.58
N ASP A 260 -2.34 -3.95 -26.32
CA ASP A 260 -1.08 -4.70 -26.34
C ASP A 260 -0.08 -4.07 -27.32
N HIS A 261 0.23 -2.79 -27.10
CA HIS A 261 1.16 -2.01 -27.93
C HIS A 261 2.56 -1.94 -27.33
N PHE A 262 3.57 -1.85 -28.19
CA PHE A 262 4.97 -1.77 -27.81
C PHE A 262 5.71 -0.69 -28.58
N TRP A 263 6.82 -0.23 -28.02
CA TRP A 263 7.82 0.57 -28.69
C TRP A 263 8.85 -0.35 -29.35
N GLY A 264 9.29 0.02 -30.55
CA GLY A 264 10.32 -0.67 -31.33
C GLY A 264 11.31 0.30 -31.96
N ILE A 265 12.41 -0.21 -32.52
CA ILE A 265 13.45 0.62 -33.17
C ILE A 265 13.55 0.32 -34.67
N PRO A 266 14.04 1.22 -35.53
CA PRO A 266 14.30 0.91 -36.93
C PRO A 266 15.35 -0.21 -37.09
N GLU A 267 15.24 -0.99 -38.16
CA GLU A 267 16.26 -1.98 -38.53
C GLU A 267 17.65 -1.32 -38.67
N GLY A 268 18.69 -2.02 -38.19
CA GLY A 268 20.07 -1.52 -38.24
C GLY A 268 20.39 -0.42 -37.23
N THR A 269 19.47 -0.11 -36.32
CA THR A 269 19.68 0.90 -35.27
C THR A 269 19.92 0.30 -33.88
N ASP A 270 20.28 -0.97 -33.79
CA ASP A 270 20.69 -1.62 -32.53
C ASP A 270 21.68 -0.77 -31.73
N GLY A 271 21.61 -0.89 -30.41
CA GLY A 271 22.56 -0.26 -29.51
C GLY A 271 21.94 0.13 -28.18
N LYS A 272 22.67 0.99 -27.47
CA LYS A 272 22.27 1.48 -26.16
C LYS A 272 21.40 2.73 -26.31
N TYR A 273 20.32 2.79 -25.55
CA TYR A 273 19.36 3.90 -25.54
C TYR A 273 19.08 4.33 -24.11
N LYS A 274 18.92 5.63 -23.91
CA LYS A 274 18.35 6.21 -22.71
C LYS A 274 16.87 6.50 -22.97
N LEU A 275 16.03 5.99 -22.09
CA LEU A 275 14.60 6.25 -22.05
C LEU A 275 14.33 7.16 -20.86
N THR A 276 13.57 8.24 -21.08
CA THR A 276 13.06 9.12 -20.03
C THR A 276 11.54 9.16 -20.12
N VAL A 277 10.86 8.76 -19.07
CA VAL A 277 9.41 8.65 -19.01
C VAL A 277 8.88 9.70 -18.06
N ASN A 278 7.94 10.51 -18.52
CA ASN A 278 7.20 11.45 -17.69
C ASN A 278 5.75 10.96 -17.54
N THR A 279 5.38 10.51 -16.34
CA THR A 279 4.05 9.95 -16.06
C THR A 279 2.97 11.00 -15.89
N GLN A 280 3.34 12.26 -15.61
CA GLN A 280 2.39 13.37 -15.45
C GLN A 280 1.95 13.93 -16.81
N THR A 281 2.89 14.08 -17.75
CA THR A 281 2.62 14.59 -19.11
C THR A 281 2.37 13.48 -20.13
N LEU A 282 2.52 12.21 -19.72
CA LEU A 282 2.43 11.03 -20.56
C LEU A 282 3.34 11.13 -21.80
N LYS A 283 4.59 11.50 -21.60
CA LYS A 283 5.61 11.58 -22.66
C LYS A 283 6.78 10.62 -22.42
N LEU A 284 7.21 9.99 -23.50
CA LEU A 284 8.44 9.22 -23.57
C LEU A 284 9.47 10.02 -24.40
N LYS A 285 10.64 10.28 -23.83
CA LYS A 285 11.81 10.72 -24.57
C LYS A 285 12.76 9.55 -24.78
N VAL A 286 13.19 9.35 -26.03
CA VAL A 286 14.12 8.32 -26.46
C VAL A 286 15.39 9.00 -26.93
N GLU A 287 16.55 8.50 -26.48
CA GLU A 287 17.86 9.04 -26.87
C GLU A 287 18.82 7.88 -27.13
N LYS A 288 19.31 7.73 -28.36
CA LYS A 288 20.39 6.78 -28.64
C LYS A 288 21.69 7.26 -27.99
N VAL A 289 22.33 6.38 -27.23
CA VAL A 289 23.63 6.64 -26.59
C VAL A 289 24.72 6.20 -27.56
N ASN A 290 25.63 7.12 -27.89
CA ASN A 290 26.76 6.87 -28.78
C ASN A 290 27.88 6.09 -28.10
#